data_AF-G5KCK6-F1
#
_entry.id   AF-G5KCK6-F1
#
_cell.length_a   1.000
_cell.length_b   1.000
_cell.length_c   1.000
_cell.angle_alpha   90.00
_cell.angle_beta   90.00
_cell.angle_gamma   90.00
#
_symmetry.space_group_name_H-M   'P 1'
#
loop_
_entity.id
_entity.type
_entity.pdbx_description
1 polymer ?
#
loop_
_entity_poly.entity_id
_entity_poly.type
_entity_poly.pdbx_seq_one_letter_code
_entity_poly.pdbx_strand_id
1 'polypeptide(L)'
;MNDASGLVAFQFAISALTTGYFSIFQASSQLLLAIIGGISVGLFFALLNRFFLAVLEKFDAADVTGALLLELALPFVAYFIANILDFSAIIAVVVAGLLQASRLKKARLFDDQVDRVTTILWRTVSFMLNGFVFLIFGAELPSILSPAIKQTIYSNVQLLVIVVFLTMVLFLTRFVFITTFYAYRSFKFRKHLKKYWHDILLLTFSGVKGSVSIATILLLPKLPSKQYSIILFIVGSVSLLSFMIGLFMIPRLAPNHSEVVDNILKISIFSQVLDTLQNDSYDQSTKATYYAVMDNYNTRIKSLILEQESNQVKKDLAELQLWMIGIESDGLENAFAQKQIDIKEYRIYQQYIKLLERQVNRSFTSSFSYSFIILGRVIRGVFHELYTFKNLKRLWFLKNQHDLFLNEEMRDNLSNLFLDNTEVILDALEDLEGYYNATLVDFIQNERLRDADLIKSGLFVDRILANISPESTDELLWGYYLERRTIAEFEKDKRITPHEAQKMRQEVNELELFSLRDASERTARREAL
;
A
#
# COMPACT_ATOMS: atom_id res chain seq x y z
N MET A 1 -4.93 -3.22 -23.88
CA MET A 1 -5.04 -3.41 -25.35
C MET A 1 -4.89 -4.87 -25.76
N ASN A 2 -3.80 -5.58 -25.37
CA ASN A 2 -3.56 -6.98 -25.75
C ASN A 2 -4.75 -7.92 -25.46
N ASP A 3 -5.34 -7.81 -24.28
CA ASP A 3 -6.48 -8.65 -23.85
C ASP A 3 -7.73 -8.45 -24.71
N ALA A 4 -8.03 -7.19 -25.06
CA ALA A 4 -9.15 -6.85 -25.93
C ALA A 4 -8.95 -7.40 -27.35
N SER A 5 -7.74 -7.22 -27.92
CA SER A 5 -7.42 -7.78 -29.24
C SER A 5 -7.45 -9.31 -29.25
N GLY A 6 -7.00 -9.97 -28.18
CA GLY A 6 -7.03 -11.43 -28.05
C GLY A 6 -8.45 -11.98 -27.98
N LEU A 7 -9.35 -11.30 -27.26
CA LEU A 7 -10.76 -11.70 -27.16
C LEU A 7 -11.52 -11.48 -28.48
N VAL A 8 -11.22 -10.40 -29.21
CA VAL A 8 -11.73 -10.19 -30.57
C VAL A 8 -11.24 -11.30 -31.51
N ALA A 9 -9.94 -11.63 -31.48
CA ALA A 9 -9.38 -12.75 -32.24
C ALA A 9 -10.08 -14.10 -31.91
N PHE A 10 -10.42 -14.32 -30.64
CA PHE A 10 -11.15 -15.50 -30.19
C PHE A 10 -12.60 -15.54 -30.70
N GLN A 11 -13.32 -14.41 -30.68
CA GLN A 11 -14.67 -14.33 -31.23
C GLN A 11 -14.69 -14.76 -32.71
N PHE A 12 -13.68 -14.36 -33.49
CA PHE A 12 -13.55 -14.85 -34.86
C PHE A 12 -13.35 -16.35 -34.98
N ALA A 13 -12.47 -16.90 -34.14
CA ALA A 13 -12.22 -18.33 -34.14
C ALA A 13 -13.53 -19.10 -33.85
N ILE A 14 -14.34 -18.61 -32.91
CA ILE A 14 -15.67 -19.17 -32.63
C ILE A 14 -16.62 -19.01 -33.81
N SER A 15 -16.74 -17.80 -34.39
CA SER A 15 -17.64 -17.56 -35.52
C SER A 15 -17.29 -18.44 -36.73
N ALA A 16 -16.00 -18.63 -37.02
CA ALA A 16 -15.54 -19.54 -38.07
C ALA A 16 -15.86 -21.01 -37.73
N LEU A 17 -15.69 -21.40 -36.46
CA LEU A 17 -15.98 -22.74 -35.98
C LEU A 17 -17.48 -23.08 -36.06
N THR A 18 -18.37 -22.14 -35.76
CA THR A 18 -19.83 -22.37 -35.74
C THR A 18 -20.47 -22.28 -37.12
N THR A 19 -19.94 -21.44 -38.01
CA THR A 19 -20.50 -21.24 -39.37
C THR A 19 -19.97 -22.24 -40.39
N GLY A 20 -18.80 -22.85 -40.17
CA GLY A 20 -18.22 -23.86 -41.05
C GLY A 20 -17.69 -23.35 -42.40
N TYR A 21 -17.93 -22.07 -42.73
CA TYR A 21 -17.45 -21.40 -43.93
C TYR A 21 -16.62 -20.18 -43.56
N PHE A 22 -15.37 -20.12 -44.02
CA PHE A 22 -14.50 -18.98 -43.81
C PHE A 22 -14.51 -18.05 -45.04
N SER A 23 -15.37 -17.03 -45.01
CA SER A 23 -15.33 -15.93 -45.98
C SER A 23 -14.50 -14.79 -45.40
N ILE A 24 -13.24 -14.67 -45.86
CA ILE A 24 -12.29 -13.62 -45.42
C ILE A 24 -12.90 -12.23 -45.57
N PHE A 25 -13.59 -11.98 -46.68
CA PHE A 25 -14.16 -10.67 -46.97
C PHE A 25 -15.33 -10.33 -46.05
N GLN A 26 -16.26 -11.28 -45.84
CA GLN A 26 -17.44 -11.07 -45.00
C GLN A 26 -17.07 -10.98 -43.51
N ALA A 27 -16.12 -11.81 -43.06
CA ALA A 27 -15.61 -11.73 -41.70
C ALA A 27 -14.86 -10.41 -41.44
N SER A 28 -14.08 -9.94 -42.41
CA SER A 28 -13.33 -8.67 -42.28
C SER A 28 -14.25 -7.44 -42.32
N SER A 29 -15.33 -7.46 -43.09
CA SER A 29 -16.29 -6.34 -43.12
C SER A 29 -17.14 -6.28 -41.85
N GLN A 30 -17.62 -7.43 -41.36
CA GLN A 30 -18.32 -7.53 -40.06
C GLN A 30 -17.41 -7.09 -38.91
N LEU A 31 -16.11 -7.41 -38.97
CA LEU A 31 -15.13 -6.92 -38.00
C LEU A 31 -15.06 -5.40 -37.97
N LEU A 32 -14.85 -4.79 -39.13
CA LEU A 32 -14.70 -3.34 -39.21
C LEU A 32 -15.93 -2.64 -38.66
N LEU A 33 -17.13 -3.15 -38.99
CA LEU A 33 -18.38 -2.65 -38.43
C LEU A 33 -18.46 -2.83 -36.92
N ALA A 34 -18.11 -4.01 -36.38
CA ALA A 34 -18.12 -4.26 -34.95
C ALA A 34 -17.10 -3.40 -34.16
N ILE A 35 -15.92 -3.14 -34.74
CA ILE A 35 -14.90 -2.25 -34.16
C ILE A 35 -15.39 -0.81 -34.18
N ILE A 36 -15.85 -0.30 -35.33
CA ILE A 36 -16.31 1.08 -35.48
C ILE A 36 -17.54 1.34 -34.60
N GLY A 37 -18.48 0.39 -34.57
CA GLY A 37 -19.64 0.45 -33.70
C GLY A 37 -19.26 0.44 -32.22
N GLY A 38 -18.33 -0.43 -31.82
CA GLY A 38 -17.79 -0.47 -30.46
C GLY A 38 -17.12 0.86 -30.06
N ILE A 39 -16.27 1.42 -30.92
CA ILE A 39 -15.65 2.74 -30.71
C ILE A 39 -16.73 3.83 -30.55
N SER A 40 -17.74 3.82 -31.40
CA SER A 40 -18.83 4.82 -31.38
C SER A 40 -19.63 4.77 -30.08
N VAL A 41 -20.00 3.56 -29.61
CA VAL A 41 -20.69 3.38 -28.32
C VAL A 41 -19.80 3.81 -27.15
N GLY A 42 -18.52 3.43 -27.17
CA GLY A 42 -17.57 3.84 -26.13
C GLY A 42 -17.39 5.36 -26.03
N LEU A 43 -17.29 6.03 -27.18
CA LEU A 43 -17.25 7.50 -27.27
C LEU A 43 -18.53 8.13 -26.72
N PHE A 44 -19.69 7.62 -27.12
CA PHE A 44 -20.98 8.12 -26.65
C PHE A 44 -21.06 8.07 -25.12
N PHE A 45 -20.70 6.93 -24.51
CA PHE A 45 -20.73 6.77 -23.05
C PHE A 45 -19.68 7.62 -22.33
N ALA A 46 -18.49 7.80 -22.90
CA ALA A 46 -17.48 8.70 -22.34
C ALA A 46 -17.99 10.16 -22.31
N LEU A 47 -18.65 10.61 -23.37
CA LEU A 47 -19.25 11.94 -23.44
C LEU A 47 -20.42 12.09 -22.48
N LEU A 48 -21.26 11.06 -22.37
CA LEU A 48 -22.39 11.03 -21.44
C LEU A 48 -21.93 11.11 -19.98
N ASN A 49 -20.88 10.37 -19.62
CA ASN A 49 -20.27 10.44 -18.30
C ASN A 49 -19.76 11.85 -17.98
N ARG A 50 -19.07 12.47 -18.95
CA ARG A 50 -18.58 13.84 -18.82
C ARG A 50 -19.72 14.84 -18.63
N PHE A 51 -20.83 14.64 -19.33
CA PHE A 51 -22.02 15.47 -19.17
C PHE A 51 -22.61 15.35 -17.76
N PHE A 52 -22.80 14.13 -17.25
CA PHE A 52 -23.33 13.90 -15.90
C PHE A 52 -22.44 14.50 -14.81
N LEU A 53 -21.12 14.35 -14.91
CA LEU A 53 -20.18 14.94 -13.95
C LEU A 53 -20.22 16.48 -13.98
N ALA A 54 -20.26 17.09 -15.17
CA ALA A 54 -20.38 18.53 -15.31
C ALA A 54 -21.72 19.09 -14.78
N VAL A 55 -22.78 18.27 -14.81
CA VAL A 55 -24.07 18.58 -14.20
C VAL A 55 -23.97 18.50 -12.67
N LEU A 56 -23.37 17.43 -12.13
CA LEU A 56 -23.19 17.23 -10.69
C LEU A 56 -22.37 18.37 -10.03
N GLU A 57 -21.30 18.82 -10.71
CA GLU A 57 -20.49 19.97 -10.28
C GLU A 57 -21.27 21.29 -10.22
N LYS A 58 -22.28 21.47 -11.07
CA LYS A 58 -23.09 22.70 -11.12
C LYS A 58 -24.14 22.78 -10.02
N PHE A 59 -24.56 21.65 -9.46
CA PHE A 59 -25.64 21.59 -8.47
C PHE A 59 -25.14 21.54 -7.02
N ASP A 60 -23.83 21.71 -6.78
CA ASP A 60 -23.17 21.58 -5.47
C ASP A 60 -23.51 20.26 -4.73
N ALA A 61 -23.99 19.28 -5.49
CA ALA A 61 -24.40 17.95 -5.06
C ALA A 61 -23.29 16.94 -5.37
N ALA A 62 -22.03 17.38 -5.34
CA ALA A 62 -20.86 16.57 -5.61
C ALA A 62 -20.60 15.61 -4.43
N ASP A 63 -21.50 14.65 -4.24
CA ASP A 63 -21.25 13.49 -3.39
C ASP A 63 -20.26 12.57 -4.12
N VAL A 64 -19.08 12.39 -3.52
CA VAL A 64 -18.01 11.48 -3.99
C VAL A 64 -18.60 10.10 -4.29
N THR A 65 -19.59 9.65 -3.52
CA THR A 65 -20.25 8.37 -3.69
C THR A 65 -20.98 8.25 -5.03
N GLY A 66 -21.69 9.32 -5.46
CA GLY A 66 -22.44 9.33 -6.71
C GLY A 66 -21.52 9.32 -7.95
N ALA A 67 -20.42 10.07 -7.89
CA ALA A 67 -19.41 10.05 -8.95
C ALA A 67 -18.76 8.67 -9.10
N LEU A 68 -18.45 8.00 -7.98
CA LEU A 68 -17.88 6.66 -7.96
C LEU A 68 -18.85 5.59 -8.49
N LEU A 69 -20.13 5.66 -8.11
CA LEU A 69 -21.15 4.74 -8.61
C LEU A 69 -21.34 4.88 -10.12
N LEU A 70 -21.39 6.11 -10.63
CA LEU A 70 -21.48 6.38 -12.06
C LEU A 70 -20.26 5.82 -12.79
N GLU A 71 -19.06 6.01 -12.23
CA GLU A 71 -17.81 5.52 -12.79
C GLU A 71 -17.77 3.98 -12.86
N LEU A 72 -18.24 3.30 -11.82
CA LEU A 72 -18.35 1.84 -11.77
C LEU A 72 -19.42 1.29 -12.71
N ALA A 73 -20.55 1.97 -12.86
CA ALA A 73 -21.68 1.50 -13.67
C ALA A 73 -21.44 1.65 -15.18
N LEU A 74 -20.75 2.72 -15.61
CA LEU A 74 -20.62 3.08 -17.01
C LEU A 74 -20.01 1.98 -17.90
N PRO A 75 -18.94 1.26 -17.49
CA PRO A 75 -18.40 0.13 -18.26
C PRO A 75 -19.44 -0.96 -18.51
N PHE A 76 -20.28 -1.29 -17.53
CA PHE A 76 -21.31 -2.32 -17.70
C PHE A 76 -22.38 -1.88 -18.69
N VAL A 77 -22.86 -0.64 -18.58
CA VAL A 77 -23.89 -0.12 -19.50
C VAL A 77 -23.35 -0.06 -20.93
N ALA A 78 -22.13 0.44 -21.11
CA ALA A 78 -21.47 0.49 -22.41
C ALA A 78 -21.31 -0.92 -23.02
N TYR A 79 -20.94 -1.91 -22.20
CA TYR A 79 -20.85 -3.31 -22.63
C TYR A 79 -22.20 -3.85 -23.12
N PHE A 80 -23.25 -3.71 -22.31
CA PHE A 80 -24.56 -4.27 -22.63
C PHE A 80 -25.17 -3.63 -23.88
N ILE A 81 -25.10 -2.31 -24.01
CA ILE A 81 -25.64 -1.62 -25.19
C ILE A 81 -24.89 -2.02 -26.45
N ALA A 82 -23.56 -2.05 -26.42
CA ALA A 82 -22.78 -2.49 -27.57
C ALA A 82 -23.11 -3.94 -27.95
N ASN A 83 -23.33 -4.82 -26.97
CA ASN A 83 -23.71 -6.21 -27.22
C ASN A 83 -25.11 -6.35 -27.85
N ILE A 84 -26.09 -5.52 -27.44
CA ILE A 84 -27.45 -5.50 -28.03
C ILE A 84 -27.42 -5.02 -29.49
N LEU A 85 -26.48 -4.15 -29.83
CA LEU A 85 -26.29 -3.60 -31.18
C LEU A 85 -25.40 -4.49 -32.07
N ASP A 86 -25.05 -5.70 -31.62
CA ASP A 86 -24.11 -6.62 -32.29
C ASP A 86 -22.73 -5.98 -32.58
N PHE A 87 -22.34 -4.99 -31.79
CA PHE A 87 -21.03 -4.36 -31.85
C PHE A 87 -20.07 -4.98 -30.83
N SER A 88 -18.77 -4.67 -30.96
CA SER A 88 -17.77 -5.19 -30.01
C SER A 88 -17.91 -4.51 -28.65
N ALA A 89 -18.61 -5.19 -27.74
CA ALA A 89 -18.85 -4.74 -26.37
C ALA A 89 -17.56 -4.45 -25.59
N ILE A 90 -16.53 -5.27 -25.81
CA ILE A 90 -15.22 -5.12 -25.16
C ILE A 90 -14.53 -3.83 -25.65
N ILE A 91 -14.58 -3.54 -26.94
CA ILE A 91 -14.00 -2.32 -27.51
C ILE A 91 -14.74 -1.09 -26.98
N ALA A 92 -16.07 -1.14 -26.87
CA ALA A 92 -16.85 -0.05 -26.28
C ALA A 92 -16.40 0.27 -24.85
N VAL A 93 -16.22 -0.74 -24.01
CA VAL A 93 -15.72 -0.57 -22.64
C VAL A 93 -14.31 -0.01 -22.60
N VAL A 94 -13.40 -0.53 -23.43
CA VAL A 94 -12.00 -0.08 -23.47
C VAL A 94 -11.90 1.38 -23.91
N VAL A 95 -12.67 1.79 -24.92
CA VAL A 95 -12.71 3.17 -25.39
C VAL A 95 -13.32 4.09 -24.33
N ALA A 96 -14.43 3.69 -23.71
CA ALA A 96 -15.05 4.45 -22.62
C ALA A 96 -14.07 4.64 -21.44
N GLY A 97 -13.40 3.58 -21.00
CA GLY A 97 -12.42 3.61 -19.91
C GLY A 97 -11.17 4.42 -20.24
N LEU A 98 -10.64 4.31 -21.47
CA LEU A 98 -9.46 5.07 -21.88
C LEU A 98 -9.74 6.58 -21.93
N LEU A 99 -10.92 6.98 -22.42
CA LEU A 99 -11.34 8.38 -22.43
C LEU A 99 -11.68 8.92 -21.03
N GLN A 100 -12.19 8.06 -20.15
CA GLN A 100 -12.42 8.39 -18.75
C GLN A 100 -11.10 8.57 -17.98
N ALA A 101 -10.08 7.76 -18.29
CA ALA A 101 -8.75 7.88 -17.72
C ALA A 101 -7.94 9.04 -18.31
N SER A 102 -8.19 9.42 -19.58
CA SER A 102 -7.49 10.51 -20.26
C SER A 102 -8.01 11.91 -19.88
N ARG A 103 -8.72 12.07 -18.76
CA ARG A 103 -9.15 13.38 -18.26
C ARG A 103 -7.94 14.31 -18.19
N LEU A 104 -7.92 15.34 -19.06
CA LEU A 104 -6.98 16.44 -18.94
C LEU A 104 -7.28 17.17 -17.63
N LYS A 105 -6.47 16.87 -16.62
CA LYS A 105 -6.50 17.41 -15.26
C LYS A 105 -6.76 18.91 -15.27
N LYS A 106 -7.94 19.33 -14.84
CA LYS A 106 -8.21 20.74 -14.52
C LYS A 106 -8.04 20.87 -13.02
N ALA A 107 -6.82 21.20 -12.61
CA ALA A 107 -6.38 21.32 -11.22
C ALA A 107 -7.40 22.06 -10.33
N ARG A 108 -8.12 21.31 -9.48
CA ARG A 108 -8.86 21.80 -8.32
C ARG A 108 -8.70 20.79 -7.18
N LEU A 109 -8.62 21.28 -5.95
CA LEU A 109 -8.27 20.52 -4.74
C LEU A 109 -9.23 19.35 -4.39
N PHE A 110 -10.42 19.30 -4.99
CA PHE A 110 -11.37 18.18 -4.86
C PHE A 110 -11.01 16.96 -5.75
N ASP A 111 -10.20 17.17 -6.78
CA ASP A 111 -9.81 16.16 -7.79
C ASP A 111 -8.86 15.11 -7.16
N ASP A 112 -8.00 15.52 -6.21
CA ASP A 112 -6.96 14.65 -5.63
C ASP A 112 -7.48 13.60 -4.64
N GLN A 113 -8.59 13.86 -3.92
CA GLN A 113 -9.21 12.87 -3.03
C GLN A 113 -10.03 11.85 -3.82
N VAL A 114 -10.80 12.30 -4.82
CA VAL A 114 -11.59 11.43 -5.70
C VAL A 114 -10.66 10.52 -6.50
N ASP A 115 -9.57 11.06 -7.07
CA ASP A 115 -8.59 10.27 -7.82
C ASP A 115 -7.91 9.18 -6.96
N ARG A 116 -7.56 9.51 -5.71
CA ARG A 116 -6.97 8.52 -4.78
C ARG A 116 -7.97 7.42 -4.42
N VAL A 117 -9.20 7.77 -4.09
CA VAL A 117 -10.25 6.80 -3.73
C VAL A 117 -10.62 5.94 -4.94
N THR A 118 -10.80 6.54 -6.12
CA THR A 118 -11.06 5.84 -7.39
C THR A 118 -9.95 4.85 -7.73
N THR A 119 -8.68 5.24 -7.58
CA THR A 119 -7.53 4.36 -7.83
C THR A 119 -7.55 3.15 -6.89
N ILE A 120 -7.80 3.38 -5.60
CA ILE A 120 -7.88 2.31 -4.59
C ILE A 120 -9.06 1.37 -4.90
N LEU A 121 -10.22 1.92 -5.28
CA LEU A 121 -11.40 1.14 -5.64
C LEU A 121 -11.16 0.27 -6.86
N TRP A 122 -10.65 0.83 -7.97
CA TRP A 122 -10.35 0.05 -9.17
C TRP A 122 -9.29 -1.02 -8.92
N ARG A 123 -8.27 -0.72 -8.10
CA ARG A 123 -7.26 -1.71 -7.69
C ARG A 123 -7.90 -2.85 -6.89
N THR A 124 -8.82 -2.54 -5.99
CA THR A 124 -9.54 -3.51 -5.16
C THR A 124 -10.48 -4.37 -6.00
N VAL A 125 -11.30 -3.76 -6.86
CA VAL A 125 -12.22 -4.45 -7.77
C VAL A 125 -11.45 -5.33 -8.74
N SER A 126 -10.37 -4.83 -9.34
CA SER A 126 -9.52 -5.62 -10.23
C SER A 126 -8.90 -6.81 -9.50
N PHE A 127 -8.41 -6.62 -8.28
CA PHE A 127 -7.88 -7.70 -7.45
C PHE A 127 -8.94 -8.76 -7.14
N MET A 128 -10.14 -8.34 -6.72
CA MET A 128 -11.26 -9.24 -6.44
C MET A 128 -11.69 -10.03 -7.68
N LEU A 129 -11.88 -9.36 -8.82
CA LEU A 129 -12.29 -10.00 -10.08
C LEU A 129 -11.22 -10.98 -10.58
N ASN A 130 -9.94 -10.61 -10.52
CA ASN A 130 -8.86 -11.53 -10.87
C ASN A 130 -8.84 -12.75 -9.94
N GLY A 131 -8.95 -12.52 -8.62
CA GLY A 131 -9.07 -13.61 -7.63
C GLY A 131 -10.25 -14.53 -7.92
N PHE A 132 -11.41 -13.96 -8.26
CA PHE A 132 -12.61 -14.73 -8.61
C PHE A 132 -12.42 -15.60 -9.86
N VAL A 133 -11.79 -15.07 -10.92
CA VAL A 133 -11.48 -15.85 -12.13
C VAL A 133 -10.55 -17.03 -11.80
N PHE A 134 -9.53 -16.81 -10.97
CA PHE A 134 -8.64 -17.89 -10.52
C PHE A 134 -9.34 -18.91 -9.62
N LEU A 135 -10.26 -18.47 -8.76
CA LEU A 135 -11.06 -19.38 -7.92
C LEU A 135 -11.97 -20.27 -8.76
N ILE A 136 -12.70 -19.70 -9.73
CA ILE A 136 -13.52 -20.47 -10.67
C ILE A 136 -12.66 -21.47 -11.43
N PHE A 137 -11.51 -21.03 -11.95
CA PHE A 137 -10.60 -21.91 -12.67
C PHE A 137 -10.06 -23.04 -11.80
N GLY A 138 -9.68 -22.74 -10.55
CA GLY A 138 -9.26 -23.74 -9.58
C GLY A 138 -10.37 -24.75 -9.27
N ALA A 139 -11.63 -24.31 -9.21
CA ALA A 139 -12.78 -25.19 -9.02
C ALA A 139 -13.09 -26.06 -10.25
N GLU A 140 -12.88 -25.53 -11.46
CA GLU A 140 -13.03 -26.27 -12.72
C GLU A 140 -11.83 -27.17 -13.04
N LEU A 141 -10.70 -26.98 -12.38
CA LEU A 141 -9.45 -27.73 -12.62
C LEU A 141 -9.66 -29.27 -12.60
N PRO A 142 -10.38 -29.87 -11.63
CA PRO A 142 -10.69 -31.30 -11.66
C PRO A 142 -11.56 -31.72 -12.85
N SER A 143 -12.51 -30.88 -13.25
CA SER A 143 -13.38 -31.08 -14.42
C SER A 143 -12.57 -31.06 -15.73
N ILE A 144 -11.52 -30.24 -15.78
CA ILE A 144 -10.59 -30.12 -16.91
C ILE A 144 -9.62 -31.32 -16.97
N LEU A 145 -9.10 -31.78 -15.82
CA LEU A 145 -8.10 -32.87 -15.75
C LEU A 145 -8.71 -34.27 -15.83
N SER A 146 -9.89 -34.50 -15.24
CA SER A 146 -10.49 -35.85 -15.10
C SER A 146 -10.77 -36.55 -16.45
N PRO A 147 -11.34 -35.89 -17.48
CA PRO A 147 -11.62 -36.52 -18.76
C PRO A 147 -10.35 -36.81 -19.57
N ALA A 148 -9.33 -35.96 -19.48
CA ALA A 148 -8.07 -36.11 -20.21
C ALA A 148 -7.22 -37.28 -19.69
N ILE A 149 -7.27 -37.53 -18.37
CA ILE A 149 -6.52 -38.62 -17.71
C ILE A 149 -7.24 -39.98 -17.87
N LYS A 150 -8.58 -39.98 -17.99
CA LYS A 150 -9.40 -41.19 -18.05
C LYS A 150 -9.75 -41.65 -19.47
N GLN A 151 -9.58 -40.82 -20.50
CA GLN A 151 -9.92 -41.17 -21.88
C GLN A 151 -8.77 -41.83 -22.63
N THR A 152 -9.09 -42.82 -23.47
CA THR A 152 -8.17 -43.72 -24.18
C THR A 152 -7.68 -43.21 -25.55
N ILE A 153 -7.97 -41.96 -25.94
CA ILE A 153 -7.65 -41.45 -27.30
C ILE A 153 -6.16 -41.04 -27.42
N TYR A 154 -5.60 -40.42 -26.39
CA TYR A 154 -4.19 -40.04 -26.33
C TYR A 154 -3.58 -40.58 -25.04
N SER A 155 -2.32 -41.02 -25.09
CA SER A 155 -1.61 -41.36 -23.86
C SER A 155 -1.35 -40.10 -23.01
N ASN A 156 -1.34 -40.23 -21.69
CA ASN A 156 -1.04 -39.13 -20.77
C ASN A 156 0.31 -38.46 -21.10
N VAL A 157 1.29 -39.24 -21.57
CA VAL A 157 2.60 -38.75 -21.99
C VAL A 157 2.49 -37.86 -23.24
N GLN A 158 1.71 -38.28 -24.25
CA GLN A 158 1.50 -37.46 -25.45
C GLN A 158 0.81 -36.12 -25.13
N LEU A 159 -0.19 -36.13 -24.26
CA LEU A 159 -0.87 -34.91 -23.81
C LEU A 159 0.11 -33.96 -23.10
N LEU A 160 0.96 -34.48 -22.22
CA LEU A 160 1.98 -33.69 -21.54
C LEU A 160 2.99 -33.09 -22.53
N VAL A 161 3.47 -33.89 -23.49
CA VAL A 161 4.38 -33.42 -24.55
C VAL A 161 3.74 -32.29 -25.36
N ILE A 162 2.47 -32.41 -25.73
CA ILE A 162 1.73 -31.36 -26.44
C ILE A 162 1.66 -30.08 -25.60
N VAL A 163 1.33 -30.17 -24.30
CA VAL A 163 1.25 -29.00 -23.41
C VAL A 163 2.60 -28.30 -23.28
N VAL A 164 3.69 -29.06 -23.07
CA VAL A 164 5.04 -28.51 -22.95
C VAL A 164 5.47 -27.87 -24.27
N PHE A 165 5.25 -28.56 -25.39
CA PHE A 165 5.57 -28.05 -26.72
C PHE A 165 4.82 -26.76 -27.03
N LEU A 166 3.50 -26.71 -26.81
CA LEU A 166 2.70 -25.50 -27.05
C LEU A 166 3.14 -24.35 -26.14
N THR A 167 3.47 -24.63 -24.88
CA THR A 167 4.00 -23.63 -23.96
C THR A 167 5.34 -23.08 -24.44
N MET A 168 6.23 -23.97 -24.88
CA MET A 168 7.52 -23.59 -25.47
C MET A 168 7.34 -22.72 -26.72
N VAL A 169 6.45 -23.11 -27.63
CA VAL A 169 6.14 -22.34 -28.85
C VAL A 169 5.59 -20.96 -28.52
N LEU A 170 4.74 -20.83 -27.49
CA LEU A 170 4.20 -19.54 -27.05
C LEU A 170 5.31 -18.61 -26.54
N PHE A 171 6.19 -19.10 -25.65
CA PHE A 171 7.32 -18.31 -25.16
C PHE A 171 8.33 -17.99 -26.27
N LEU A 172 8.60 -18.94 -27.17
CA LEU A 172 9.51 -18.73 -28.29
C LEU A 172 8.98 -17.68 -29.26
N THR A 173 7.69 -17.75 -29.61
CA THR A 173 7.05 -16.75 -30.48
C THR A 173 7.19 -15.35 -29.88
N ARG A 174 6.90 -15.22 -28.58
CA ARG A 174 7.07 -13.96 -27.85
C ARG A 174 8.53 -13.49 -27.84
N PHE A 175 9.47 -14.37 -27.52
CA PHE A 175 10.89 -14.08 -27.53
C PHE A 175 11.36 -13.57 -28.88
N VAL A 176 10.91 -14.19 -29.98
CA VAL A 176 11.23 -13.77 -31.36
C VAL A 176 10.68 -12.37 -31.65
N PHE A 177 9.41 -12.09 -31.31
CA PHE A 177 8.83 -10.76 -31.54
C PHE A 177 9.54 -9.66 -30.72
N ILE A 178 9.81 -9.91 -29.44
CA ILE A 178 10.50 -8.95 -28.57
C ILE A 178 11.93 -8.73 -29.06
N THR A 179 12.66 -9.81 -29.37
CA THR A 179 14.02 -9.72 -29.90
C THR A 179 14.06 -8.97 -31.22
N THR A 180 13.08 -9.20 -32.11
CA THR A 180 12.97 -8.48 -33.39
C THR A 180 12.73 -7.00 -33.16
N PHE A 181 11.83 -6.64 -32.23
CA PHE A 181 11.58 -5.24 -31.87
C PHE A 181 12.84 -4.54 -31.31
N TYR A 182 13.56 -5.20 -30.40
CA TYR A 182 14.80 -4.67 -29.85
C TYR A 182 15.95 -4.68 -30.86
N ALA A 183 16.00 -5.61 -31.80
CA ALA A 183 16.96 -5.62 -32.90
C ALA A 183 16.76 -4.42 -33.83
N TYR A 184 15.52 -4.14 -34.20
CA TYR A 184 15.16 -2.93 -34.94
C TYR A 184 15.54 -1.65 -34.18
N ARG A 185 15.26 -1.60 -32.86
CA ARG A 185 15.65 -0.48 -32.01
C ARG A 185 17.18 -0.33 -31.91
N SER A 186 17.89 -1.43 -31.76
CA SER A 186 19.36 -1.49 -31.67
C SER A 186 20.00 -0.94 -32.94
N PHE A 187 19.45 -1.33 -34.11
CA PHE A 187 19.85 -0.82 -35.42
C PHE A 187 19.58 0.68 -35.55
N LYS A 188 18.36 1.14 -35.20
CA LYS A 188 17.97 2.56 -35.29
C LYS A 188 18.80 3.48 -34.39
N PHE A 189 19.17 3.04 -33.19
CA PHE A 189 19.90 3.84 -32.20
C PHE A 189 21.39 3.50 -32.10
N ARG A 190 21.93 2.67 -33.00
CA ARG A 190 23.34 2.18 -33.01
C ARG A 190 23.85 1.71 -31.65
N LYS A 191 23.00 1.02 -30.88
CA LYS A 191 23.39 0.39 -29.61
C LYS A 191 23.65 -1.09 -29.86
N HIS A 192 24.38 -1.75 -28.95
CA HIS A 192 24.51 -3.21 -28.99
C HIS A 192 23.27 -3.88 -28.40
N LEU A 193 22.75 -4.89 -29.09
CA LEU A 193 21.66 -5.75 -28.63
C LEU A 193 21.93 -6.36 -27.26
N LYS A 194 23.22 -6.56 -26.92
CA LYS A 194 23.60 -7.14 -25.63
C LYS A 194 23.10 -6.35 -24.42
N LYS A 195 22.94 -5.03 -24.57
CA LYS A 195 22.42 -4.16 -23.51
C LYS A 195 20.96 -4.46 -23.17
N TYR A 196 20.21 -5.02 -24.12
CA TYR A 196 18.78 -5.31 -23.97
C TYR A 196 18.49 -6.77 -23.61
N TRP A 197 19.49 -7.64 -23.45
CA TRP A 197 19.25 -9.07 -23.18
C TRP A 197 18.43 -9.30 -21.90
N HIS A 198 18.74 -8.56 -20.82
CA HIS A 198 17.99 -8.64 -19.58
C HIS A 198 16.53 -8.19 -19.79
N ASP A 199 16.32 -7.07 -20.48
CA ASP A 199 14.98 -6.57 -20.82
C ASP A 199 14.20 -7.58 -21.69
N ILE A 200 14.85 -8.16 -22.70
CA ILE A 200 14.24 -9.15 -23.60
C ILE A 200 13.81 -10.39 -22.82
N LEU A 201 14.68 -10.93 -21.97
CA LEU A 201 14.35 -12.10 -21.14
C LEU A 201 13.26 -11.78 -20.13
N LEU A 202 13.37 -10.65 -19.42
CA LEU A 202 12.38 -10.20 -18.45
C LEU A 202 11.01 -10.03 -19.10
N LEU A 203 10.93 -9.34 -20.25
CA LEU A 203 9.67 -9.15 -20.98
C LEU A 203 9.13 -10.44 -21.61
N THR A 204 9.99 -11.40 -21.93
CA THR A 204 9.56 -12.72 -22.43
C THR A 204 8.89 -13.52 -21.32
N PHE A 205 9.49 -13.56 -20.14
CA PHE A 205 8.97 -14.33 -19.01
C PHE A 205 7.90 -13.60 -18.19
N SER A 206 7.78 -12.27 -18.29
CA SER A 206 6.80 -11.51 -17.49
C SER A 206 5.36 -11.68 -17.95
N GLY A 207 5.09 -11.91 -19.23
CA GLY A 207 3.70 -12.04 -19.67
C GLY A 207 3.23 -13.48 -19.68
N VAL A 208 3.12 -13.98 -18.46
CA VAL A 208 2.30 -15.13 -18.10
C VAL A 208 0.87 -14.96 -18.61
N LYS A 209 0.28 -16.05 -19.10
CA LYS A 209 -1.16 -16.04 -19.41
C LYS A 209 -1.96 -15.91 -18.12
N GLY A 210 -2.82 -14.88 -18.08
CA GLY A 210 -3.58 -14.52 -16.89
C GLY A 210 -5.05 -14.91 -16.96
N SER A 211 -5.85 -14.22 -16.14
CA SER A 211 -7.29 -14.37 -15.97
C SER A 211 -8.07 -14.27 -17.29
N VAL A 212 -7.66 -13.42 -18.23
CA VAL A 212 -8.37 -13.24 -19.51
C VAL A 212 -8.35 -14.52 -20.36
N SER A 213 -7.20 -15.20 -20.48
CA SER A 213 -7.11 -16.45 -21.25
C SER A 213 -8.00 -17.55 -20.65
N ILE A 214 -8.03 -17.61 -19.32
CA ILE A 214 -8.86 -18.53 -18.54
C ILE A 214 -10.35 -18.21 -18.72
N ALA A 215 -10.76 -16.95 -18.60
CA ALA A 215 -12.16 -16.57 -18.80
C ALA A 215 -12.63 -16.84 -20.24
N THR A 216 -11.75 -16.59 -21.21
CA THR A 216 -12.04 -16.78 -22.65
C THR A 216 -12.37 -18.23 -22.97
N ILE A 217 -11.68 -19.20 -22.36
CA ILE A 217 -11.92 -20.62 -22.65
C ILE A 217 -13.32 -21.08 -22.21
N LEU A 218 -13.86 -20.48 -21.15
CA LEU A 218 -15.18 -20.80 -20.61
C LEU A 218 -16.31 -20.29 -21.53
N LEU A 219 -15.99 -19.39 -22.47
CA LEU A 219 -16.92 -18.89 -23.49
C LEU A 219 -17.00 -19.81 -24.71
N LEU A 220 -16.20 -20.88 -24.77
CA LEU A 220 -16.22 -21.81 -25.90
C LEU A 220 -17.60 -22.51 -25.98
N PRO A 221 -18.25 -22.55 -27.15
CA PRO A 221 -19.52 -23.26 -27.29
C PRO A 221 -19.35 -24.75 -26.99
N LYS A 222 -20.41 -25.38 -26.45
CA LYS A 222 -20.42 -26.80 -26.09
C LYS A 222 -20.31 -27.68 -27.35
N LEU A 223 -19.07 -27.98 -27.74
CA LEU A 223 -18.72 -28.97 -28.76
C LEU A 223 -19.03 -30.39 -28.26
N PRO A 224 -19.06 -31.41 -29.15
CA PRO A 224 -19.16 -32.81 -28.71
C PRO A 224 -18.18 -33.10 -27.57
N SER A 225 -18.69 -33.75 -26.52
CA SER A 225 -18.07 -33.81 -25.17
C SER A 225 -16.58 -34.17 -25.17
N LYS A 226 -16.14 -35.03 -26.10
CA LYS A 226 -14.75 -35.46 -26.22
C LYS A 226 -13.78 -34.36 -26.69
N GLN A 227 -14.15 -33.57 -27.70
CA GLN A 227 -13.28 -32.51 -28.25
C GLN A 227 -13.23 -31.30 -27.31
N TYR A 228 -14.37 -30.98 -26.71
CA TYR A 228 -14.49 -29.90 -25.73
C TYR A 228 -13.57 -30.11 -24.53
N SER A 229 -13.55 -31.31 -23.95
CA SER A 229 -12.68 -31.63 -22.81
C SER A 229 -11.18 -31.57 -23.15
N ILE A 230 -10.77 -32.00 -24.34
CA ILE A 230 -9.35 -31.97 -24.75
C ILE A 230 -8.87 -30.53 -24.96
N ILE A 231 -9.68 -29.67 -25.60
CA ILE A 231 -9.35 -28.25 -25.80
C ILE A 231 -9.26 -27.54 -24.45
N LEU A 232 -10.23 -27.79 -23.55
CA LEU A 232 -10.20 -27.28 -22.18
C LEU A 232 -8.91 -27.70 -21.45
N PHE A 233 -8.53 -28.97 -21.55
CA PHE A 233 -7.31 -29.51 -20.94
C PHE A 233 -6.05 -28.83 -21.46
N ILE A 234 -5.89 -28.72 -22.78
CA ILE A 234 -4.68 -28.16 -23.39
C ILE A 234 -4.52 -26.70 -23.00
N VAL A 235 -5.54 -25.86 -23.19
CA VAL A 235 -5.43 -24.43 -22.94
C VAL A 235 -5.34 -24.14 -21.44
N GLY A 236 -6.07 -24.87 -20.60
CA GLY A 236 -5.95 -24.78 -19.14
C GLY A 236 -4.54 -25.14 -18.65
N SER A 237 -4.00 -26.27 -19.12
CA SER A 237 -2.66 -26.75 -18.73
C SER A 237 -1.55 -25.83 -19.26
N VAL A 238 -1.66 -25.34 -20.50
CA VAL A 238 -0.72 -24.38 -21.08
C VAL A 238 -0.75 -23.05 -20.32
N SER A 239 -1.94 -22.58 -19.93
CA SER A 239 -2.07 -21.33 -19.15
C SER A 239 -1.49 -21.49 -17.76
N LEU A 240 -1.74 -22.61 -17.09
CA LEU A 240 -1.18 -22.92 -15.77
C LEU A 240 0.35 -23.08 -15.82
N LEU A 241 0.87 -23.82 -16.80
CA LEU A 241 2.31 -23.98 -16.98
C LEU A 241 2.99 -22.64 -17.30
N SER A 242 2.38 -21.83 -18.17
CA SER A 242 2.86 -20.46 -18.44
C SER A 242 2.93 -19.63 -17.17
N PHE A 243 1.86 -19.64 -16.35
CA PHE A 243 1.80 -18.93 -15.07
C PHE A 243 2.91 -19.39 -14.10
N MET A 244 3.10 -20.70 -13.95
CA MET A 244 4.15 -21.27 -13.09
C MET A 244 5.55 -20.83 -13.54
N ILE A 245 5.84 -20.87 -14.84
CA ILE A 245 7.15 -20.46 -15.38
C ILE A 245 7.44 -18.99 -15.02
N GLY A 246 6.49 -18.09 -15.21
CA GLY A 246 6.72 -16.68 -14.86
C GLY A 246 6.87 -16.46 -13.35
N LEU A 247 6.09 -17.16 -12.51
CA LEU A 247 6.23 -17.07 -11.06
C LEU A 247 7.65 -17.42 -10.58
N PHE A 248 8.30 -18.41 -11.21
CA PHE A 248 9.66 -18.82 -10.85
C PHE A 248 10.78 -18.03 -11.55
N MET A 249 10.54 -17.55 -12.77
CA MET A 249 11.56 -16.86 -13.57
C MET A 249 11.63 -15.36 -13.26
N ILE A 250 10.51 -14.69 -13.02
CA ILE A 250 10.49 -13.24 -12.80
C ILE A 250 11.33 -12.85 -11.56
N PRO A 251 11.19 -13.47 -10.38
CA PRO A 251 11.99 -13.08 -9.21
C PRO A 251 13.50 -13.31 -9.40
N ARG A 252 13.89 -14.25 -10.27
CA ARG A 252 15.30 -14.52 -10.59
C ARG A 252 15.89 -13.56 -11.62
N LEU A 253 15.05 -13.01 -12.51
CA LEU A 253 15.46 -12.12 -13.59
C LEU A 253 15.29 -10.64 -13.24
N ALA A 254 14.39 -10.32 -12.29
CA ALA A 254 14.15 -8.96 -11.87
C ALA A 254 15.37 -8.42 -11.11
N PRO A 255 15.91 -7.24 -11.50
CA PRO A 255 16.99 -6.62 -10.76
C PRO A 255 16.49 -6.22 -9.36
N ASN A 256 17.30 -6.47 -8.32
CA ASN A 256 17.12 -5.84 -7.01
C ASN A 256 17.43 -4.35 -7.16
N HIS A 257 16.46 -3.56 -7.60
CA HIS A 257 16.52 -2.11 -7.50
C HIS A 257 16.01 -1.71 -6.12
N SER A 258 16.91 -1.68 -5.15
CA SER A 258 16.79 -0.73 -4.05
C SER A 258 17.03 0.64 -4.66
N GLU A 259 15.97 1.42 -4.91
CA GLU A 259 16.15 2.85 -5.12
C GLU A 259 16.89 3.39 -3.89
N VAL A 260 18.16 3.73 -4.06
CA VAL A 260 18.90 4.50 -3.06
C VAL A 260 18.35 5.91 -3.17
N VAL A 261 17.21 6.16 -2.53
CA VAL A 261 16.76 7.51 -2.27
C VAL A 261 17.76 8.06 -1.27
N ASP A 262 18.63 8.95 -1.73
CA ASP A 262 19.58 9.65 -0.87
C ASP A 262 18.79 10.61 0.04
N ASN A 263 18.35 10.06 1.18
CA ASN A 263 17.59 10.77 2.18
C ASN A 263 18.48 11.68 3.05
N ILE A 264 19.81 11.73 2.82
CA ILE A 264 20.75 12.55 3.60
C ILE A 264 20.34 14.02 3.58
N LEU A 265 19.90 14.53 2.42
CA LEU A 265 19.44 15.91 2.30
C LEU A 265 18.17 16.16 3.13
N LYS A 266 17.18 15.27 3.08
CA LYS A 266 15.97 15.39 3.92
C LYS A 266 16.30 15.31 5.41
N ILE A 267 17.21 14.40 5.79
CA ILE A 267 17.71 14.29 7.18
C ILE A 267 18.35 15.61 7.60
N SER A 268 19.22 16.19 6.77
CA SER A 268 19.89 17.46 7.11
C SER A 268 18.92 18.63 7.31
N ILE A 269 17.84 18.70 6.50
CA ILE A 269 16.78 19.69 6.67
C ILE A 269 16.07 19.48 8.01
N PHE A 270 15.66 18.25 8.32
CA PHE A 270 14.96 17.96 9.58
C PHE A 270 15.86 18.16 10.80
N SER A 271 17.14 17.81 10.71
CA SER A 271 18.13 18.09 11.76
C SER A 271 18.27 19.59 12.01
N GLN A 272 18.35 20.42 10.96
CA GLN A 272 18.41 21.88 11.15
C GLN A 272 17.12 22.46 11.74
N VAL A 273 15.95 21.90 11.38
CA VAL A 273 14.68 22.26 12.03
C VAL A 273 14.71 21.89 13.51
N LEU A 274 15.20 20.69 13.84
CA LEU A 274 15.31 20.22 15.22
C LEU A 274 16.28 21.07 16.04
N ASP A 275 17.44 21.45 15.47
CA ASP A 275 18.41 22.34 16.11
C ASP A 275 17.79 23.72 16.38
N THR A 276 16.98 24.23 15.45
CA THR A 276 16.27 25.50 15.65
C THR A 276 15.26 25.38 16.80
N LEU A 277 14.44 24.31 16.78
CA LEU A 277 13.47 24.06 17.84
C LEU A 277 14.16 23.89 19.20
N GLN A 278 15.32 23.22 19.26
CA GLN A 278 16.01 22.94 20.52
C GLN A 278 16.67 24.19 21.13
N ASN A 279 17.09 25.14 20.30
CA ASN A 279 17.75 26.36 20.74
C ASN A 279 16.77 27.50 21.09
N ASP A 280 15.53 27.41 20.63
CA ASP A 280 14.49 28.39 20.96
C ASP A 280 14.08 28.27 22.44
N SER A 281 13.88 29.42 23.10
CA SER A 281 13.38 29.47 24.46
C SER A 281 11.85 29.48 24.46
N TYR A 282 11.24 28.48 25.10
CA TYR A 282 9.79 28.34 25.19
C TYR A 282 9.29 28.58 26.61
N ASP A 283 8.07 29.11 26.71
CA ASP A 283 7.35 29.23 27.97
C ASP A 283 7.14 27.86 28.61
N GLN A 284 7.13 27.81 29.95
CA GLN A 284 7.03 26.56 30.70
C GLN A 284 5.74 25.78 30.38
N SER A 285 4.66 26.47 29.99
CA SER A 285 3.38 25.85 29.62
C SER A 285 3.38 25.19 28.23
N THR A 286 4.18 25.68 27.28
CA THR A 286 4.22 25.17 25.89
C THR A 286 5.42 24.28 25.63
N LYS A 287 6.40 24.29 26.53
CA LYS A 287 7.65 23.52 26.42
C LYS A 287 7.41 22.03 26.14
N ALA A 288 6.48 21.39 26.86
CA ALA A 288 6.13 19.98 26.65
C ALA A 288 5.61 19.70 25.23
N THR A 289 4.84 20.63 24.66
CA THR A 289 4.29 20.44 23.32
C THR A 289 5.32 20.67 22.22
N TYR A 290 6.25 21.61 22.41
CA TYR A 290 7.41 21.72 21.50
C TYR A 290 8.28 20.46 21.52
N TYR A 291 8.45 19.81 22.67
CA TYR A 291 9.12 18.50 22.72
C TYR A 291 8.36 17.41 21.96
N ALA A 292 7.03 17.40 22.00
CA ALA A 292 6.22 16.50 21.17
C ALA A 292 6.37 16.79 19.66
N VAL A 293 6.54 18.06 19.27
CA VAL A 293 6.88 18.43 17.88
C VAL A 293 8.27 17.92 17.51
N MET A 294 9.27 18.08 18.38
CA MET A 294 10.62 17.53 18.17
C MET A 294 10.59 16.01 18.01
N ASP A 295 9.78 15.29 18.78
CA ASP A 295 9.60 13.84 18.63
C ASP A 295 9.06 13.44 17.27
N ASN A 296 8.13 14.22 16.73
CA ASN A 296 7.61 14.00 15.40
C ASN A 296 8.74 14.07 14.36
N TYR A 297 9.59 15.11 14.44
CA TYR A 297 10.76 15.25 13.57
C TYR A 297 11.81 14.16 13.80
N ASN A 298 12.12 13.81 15.06
CA ASN A 298 13.01 12.70 15.38
C ASN A 298 12.51 11.37 14.79
N THR A 299 11.20 11.11 14.87
CA THR A 299 10.58 9.91 14.28
C THR A 299 10.71 9.92 12.75
N ARG A 300 10.49 11.07 12.10
CA ARG A 300 10.68 11.24 10.66
C ARG A 300 12.15 11.04 10.24
N ILE A 301 13.10 11.58 11.00
CA ILE A 301 14.54 11.36 10.78
C ILE A 301 14.87 9.88 10.92
N LYS A 302 14.41 9.23 12.00
CA LYS A 302 14.60 7.81 12.25
C LYS A 302 14.07 6.97 11.10
N SER A 303 12.87 7.26 10.56
CA SER A 303 12.36 6.54 9.40
C SER A 303 13.22 6.73 8.15
N LEU A 304 13.73 7.94 7.90
CA LEU A 304 14.59 8.24 6.76
C LEU A 304 15.97 7.57 6.84
N ILE A 305 16.54 7.49 8.05
CA ILE A 305 17.77 6.75 8.33
C ILE A 305 17.51 5.27 8.09
N LEU A 306 16.43 4.73 8.69
CA LEU A 306 16.08 3.33 8.53
C LEU A 306 15.86 2.96 7.08
N GLU A 307 15.19 3.78 6.27
CA GLU A 307 15.00 3.49 4.84
C GLU A 307 16.31 3.16 4.10
N GLN A 308 17.42 3.79 4.48
CA GLN A 308 18.76 3.59 3.92
C GLN A 308 19.48 2.33 4.45
N GLU A 309 19.04 1.80 5.58
CA GLU A 309 19.65 0.64 6.22
C GLU A 309 19.25 -0.69 5.55
N SER A 310 20.12 -1.69 5.73
CA SER A 310 19.86 -3.04 5.24
C SER A 310 18.61 -3.65 5.89
N ASN A 311 17.93 -4.57 5.20
CA ASN A 311 16.78 -5.29 5.76
C ASN A 311 17.13 -6.07 7.04
N GLN A 312 18.41 -6.45 7.21
CA GLN A 312 18.88 -7.12 8.43
C GLN A 312 18.87 -6.14 9.61
N VAL A 313 19.44 -4.95 9.46
CA VAL A 313 19.44 -3.90 10.51
C VAL A 313 18.02 -3.50 10.90
N LYS A 314 17.12 -3.37 9.91
CA LYS A 314 15.68 -3.08 10.16
C LYS A 314 15.01 -4.16 10.99
N LYS A 315 15.35 -5.43 10.74
CA LYS A 315 14.84 -6.59 11.48
C LYS A 315 15.38 -6.61 12.91
N ASP A 316 16.69 -6.44 13.06
CA ASP A 316 17.37 -6.43 14.35
C ASP A 316 16.84 -5.29 15.25
N LEU A 317 16.63 -4.08 14.69
CA LEU A 317 16.02 -2.98 15.42
C LEU A 317 14.61 -3.34 15.90
N ALA A 318 13.79 -3.91 15.02
CA ALA A 318 12.39 -4.22 15.36
C ALA A 318 12.30 -5.32 16.43
N GLU A 319 13.25 -6.28 16.44
CA GLU A 319 13.38 -7.28 17.50
C GLU A 319 13.76 -6.65 18.84
N LEU A 320 14.79 -5.78 18.86
CA LEU A 320 15.22 -5.06 20.07
C LEU A 320 14.11 -4.16 20.63
N GLN A 321 13.38 -3.44 19.76
CA GLN A 321 12.25 -2.63 20.19
C GLN A 321 11.11 -3.47 20.78
N LEU A 322 10.86 -4.68 20.26
CA LEU A 322 9.85 -5.58 20.83
C LEU A 322 10.26 -6.12 22.20
N TRP A 323 11.53 -6.46 22.37
CA TRP A 323 12.07 -6.88 23.65
C TRP A 323 11.99 -5.76 24.69
N MET A 324 12.35 -4.54 24.31
CA MET A 324 12.19 -3.33 25.11
C MET A 324 10.72 -3.11 25.53
N ILE A 325 9.77 -3.22 24.59
CA ILE A 325 8.33 -3.15 24.90
C ILE A 325 7.90 -4.25 25.89
N GLY A 326 8.51 -5.43 25.80
CA GLY A 326 8.32 -6.52 26.75
C GLY A 326 8.71 -6.12 28.17
N ILE A 327 9.93 -5.61 28.35
CA ILE A 327 10.40 -5.12 29.66
C ILE A 327 9.50 -4.01 30.19
N GLU A 328 9.17 -3.03 29.35
CA GLU A 328 8.29 -1.93 29.74
C GLU A 328 6.93 -2.42 30.21
N SER A 329 6.37 -3.41 29.51
CA SER A 329 5.09 -4.01 29.87
C SER A 329 5.20 -4.80 31.17
N ASP A 330 6.27 -5.55 31.40
CA ASP A 330 6.39 -6.36 32.60
C ASP A 330 6.71 -5.51 33.84
N GLY A 331 7.53 -4.46 33.68
CA GLY A 331 7.77 -3.46 34.71
C GLY A 331 6.50 -2.71 35.12
N LEU A 332 5.68 -2.30 34.15
CA LEU A 332 4.37 -1.69 34.40
C LEU A 332 3.46 -2.59 35.24
N GLU A 333 3.39 -3.88 34.90
CA GLU A 333 2.56 -4.85 35.62
C GLU A 333 3.10 -5.12 37.03
N ASN A 334 4.42 -5.19 37.20
CA ASN A 334 5.06 -5.35 38.51
C ASN A 334 4.79 -4.15 39.42
N ALA A 335 4.94 -2.93 38.91
CA ALA A 335 4.69 -1.72 39.68
C ALA A 335 3.21 -1.61 40.10
N PHE A 336 2.29 -1.97 39.21
CA PHE A 336 0.86 -2.00 39.53
C PHE A 336 0.53 -3.08 40.56
N ALA A 337 1.07 -4.30 40.40
CA ALA A 337 0.86 -5.40 41.35
C ALA A 337 1.39 -5.07 42.76
N GLN A 338 2.50 -4.34 42.83
CA GLN A 338 3.09 -3.86 44.09
C GLN A 338 2.42 -2.60 44.66
N LYS A 339 1.40 -2.06 43.98
CA LYS A 339 0.70 -0.81 44.34
C LYS A 339 1.62 0.41 44.41
N GLN A 340 2.70 0.41 43.63
CA GLN A 340 3.57 1.58 43.45
C GLN A 340 2.92 2.63 42.54
N ILE A 341 1.99 2.19 41.68
CA ILE A 341 1.19 3.04 40.79
C ILE A 341 -0.30 2.71 40.91
N ASP A 342 -1.14 3.73 40.79
CA ASP A 342 -2.59 3.68 40.67
C ASP A 342 -3.01 3.41 39.22
N ILE A 343 -4.30 3.11 39.04
CA ILE A 343 -4.91 2.82 37.75
C ILE A 343 -4.80 3.98 36.75
N LYS A 344 -4.74 5.23 37.23
CA LYS A 344 -4.55 6.41 36.36
C LYS A 344 -3.15 6.44 35.76
N GLU A 345 -2.14 6.25 36.60
CA GLU A 345 -0.73 6.17 36.18
C GLU A 345 -0.52 4.97 35.26
N TYR A 346 -1.10 3.81 35.60
CA TYR A 346 -1.08 2.62 34.76
C TYR A 346 -1.55 2.92 33.33
N ARG A 347 -2.68 3.63 33.16
CA ARG A 347 -3.22 3.99 31.83
C ARG A 347 -2.32 4.95 31.06
N ILE A 348 -1.72 5.93 31.72
CA ILE A 348 -0.83 6.90 31.08
C ILE A 348 0.42 6.17 30.58
N TYR A 349 1.02 5.33 31.42
CA TYR A 349 2.18 4.52 31.05
C TYR A 349 1.84 3.50 29.95
N GLN A 350 0.64 2.91 29.99
CA GLN A 350 0.17 2.02 28.94
C GLN A 350 0.04 2.74 27.57
N GLN A 351 -0.35 4.01 27.59
CA GLN A 351 -0.38 4.84 26.38
C GLN A 351 1.04 5.17 25.88
N TYR A 352 1.99 5.41 26.77
CA TYR A 352 3.41 5.52 26.43
C TYR A 352 3.92 4.26 25.73
N ILE A 353 3.69 3.07 26.28
CA ILE A 353 4.06 1.79 25.64
C ILE A 353 3.41 1.64 24.25
N LYS A 354 2.16 2.11 24.09
CA LYS A 354 1.46 2.11 22.79
C LYS A 354 2.10 3.06 21.78
N LEU A 355 2.71 4.16 22.22
CA LEU A 355 3.50 5.04 21.35
C LEU A 355 4.76 4.32 20.87
N LEU A 356 5.48 3.64 21.76
CA LEU A 356 6.64 2.81 21.38
C LEU A 356 6.25 1.72 20.37
N GLU A 357 5.13 1.04 20.58
CA GLU A 357 4.63 0.02 19.66
C GLU A 357 4.36 0.56 18.24
N ARG A 358 3.84 1.79 18.12
CA ARG A 358 3.57 2.42 16.82
C ARG A 358 4.85 2.68 16.01
N GLN A 359 5.98 2.82 16.68
CA GLN A 359 7.27 3.04 16.03
C GLN A 359 7.89 1.73 15.50
N VAL A 360 7.40 0.56 15.94
CA VAL A 360 7.92 -0.74 15.48
C VAL A 360 7.46 -1.04 14.06
N ASN A 361 8.42 -1.26 13.17
CA ASN A 361 8.10 -1.66 11.80
C ASN A 361 7.71 -3.15 11.72
N ARG A 362 6.40 -3.40 11.70
CA ARG A 362 5.80 -4.74 11.68
C ARG A 362 6.20 -5.61 10.48
N SER A 363 6.68 -5.03 9.39
CA SER A 363 7.07 -5.80 8.19
C SER A 363 8.37 -6.59 8.38
N PHE A 364 9.17 -6.24 9.39
CA PHE A 364 10.45 -6.88 9.66
C PHE A 364 10.43 -7.80 10.89
N THR A 365 9.29 -7.95 11.56
CA THR A 365 9.15 -8.85 12.71
C THR A 365 8.46 -10.15 12.32
N SER A 366 8.80 -11.24 13.01
CA SER A 366 8.01 -12.48 12.91
C SER A 366 6.59 -12.18 13.39
N SER A 367 5.59 -12.46 12.55
CA SER A 367 4.17 -12.27 12.92
C SER A 367 3.82 -13.02 14.20
N PHE A 368 4.48 -14.15 14.47
CA PHE A 368 4.29 -14.93 15.69
C PHE A 368 4.80 -14.20 16.95
N SER A 369 6.06 -13.73 16.94
CA SER A 369 6.66 -13.03 18.10
C SER A 369 5.93 -11.73 18.41
N TYR A 370 5.58 -10.96 17.37
CA TYR A 370 4.78 -9.75 17.51
C TYR A 370 3.40 -10.05 18.10
N SER A 371 2.67 -11.03 17.54
CA SER A 371 1.37 -11.42 18.06
C SER A 371 1.43 -11.91 19.50
N PHE A 372 2.46 -12.67 19.89
CA PHE A 372 2.57 -13.20 21.24
C PHE A 372 2.73 -12.09 22.30
N ILE A 373 3.69 -11.17 22.08
CA ILE A 373 3.97 -10.06 23.01
C ILE A 373 2.75 -9.12 23.11
N ILE A 374 2.18 -8.74 21.96
CA ILE A 374 1.09 -7.77 21.93
C ILE A 374 -0.23 -8.37 22.44
N LEU A 375 -0.57 -9.60 22.05
CA LEU A 375 -1.79 -10.28 22.53
C LEU A 375 -1.74 -10.49 24.04
N GLY A 376 -0.60 -10.95 24.58
CA GLY A 376 -0.42 -11.13 26.02
C GLY A 376 -0.64 -9.83 26.80
N ARG A 377 -0.11 -8.71 26.30
CA ARG A 377 -0.33 -7.38 26.90
C ARG A 377 -1.78 -6.91 26.78
N VAL A 378 -2.39 -7.03 25.61
CA VAL A 378 -3.79 -6.59 25.40
C VAL A 378 -4.74 -7.39 26.29
N ILE A 379 -4.54 -8.70 26.40
CA ILE A 379 -5.29 -9.56 27.30
C ILE A 379 -5.11 -9.06 28.75
N ARG A 380 -3.88 -8.87 29.22
CA ARG A 380 -3.59 -8.35 30.58
C ARG A 380 -4.30 -7.01 30.84
N GLY A 381 -4.19 -6.05 29.92
CA GLY A 381 -4.85 -4.74 30.05
C GLY A 381 -6.38 -4.84 30.13
N VAL A 382 -7.01 -5.68 29.29
CA VAL A 382 -8.46 -5.91 29.31
C VAL A 382 -8.90 -6.62 30.59
N PHE A 383 -8.11 -7.57 31.10
CA PHE A 383 -8.40 -8.24 32.37
C PHE A 383 -8.40 -7.25 33.55
N HIS A 384 -7.42 -6.35 33.61
CA HIS A 384 -7.40 -5.27 34.60
C HIS A 384 -8.60 -4.33 34.44
N GLU A 385 -8.97 -3.98 33.20
CA GLU A 385 -10.11 -3.13 32.93
C GLU A 385 -11.46 -3.77 33.35
N LEU A 386 -11.59 -5.09 33.17
CA LEU A 386 -12.76 -5.87 33.55
C LEU A 386 -12.86 -6.13 35.07
N TYR A 387 -11.74 -6.37 35.75
CA TYR A 387 -11.73 -6.65 37.19
C TYR A 387 -12.00 -5.40 38.03
N THR A 388 -11.69 -4.21 37.50
CA THR A 388 -11.72 -2.97 38.28
C THR A 388 -13.07 -2.22 38.21
N PHE A 389 -14.01 -2.50 37.27
CA PHE A 389 -15.30 -1.77 37.24
C PHE A 389 -16.56 -2.53 36.73
N LYS A 390 -17.65 -2.38 37.49
CA LYS A 390 -18.98 -3.03 37.36
C LYS A 390 -19.99 -2.29 36.44
N ASN A 391 -19.58 -1.36 35.57
CA ASN A 391 -20.51 -0.62 34.70
C ASN A 391 -19.85 -0.15 33.38
N LEU A 392 -19.96 -0.98 32.34
CA LEU A 392 -19.33 -0.79 31.02
C LEU A 392 -19.87 0.41 30.20
N LYS A 393 -21.07 0.93 30.50
CA LYS A 393 -21.77 1.88 29.61
C LYS A 393 -21.30 3.34 29.71
N ARG A 394 -20.51 3.73 30.71
CA ARG A 394 -20.04 5.13 30.89
C ARG A 394 -18.62 5.39 30.35
N LEU A 395 -17.88 4.33 29.99
CA LEU A 395 -16.43 4.38 29.73
C LEU A 395 -16.06 4.66 28.27
N TRP A 396 -16.93 4.35 27.30
CA TRP A 396 -16.71 4.78 25.90
C TRP A 396 -16.87 6.30 25.73
N PHE A 397 -17.48 6.98 26.71
CA PHE A 397 -17.75 8.42 26.71
C PHE A 397 -16.65 9.30 27.35
N LEU A 398 -15.59 8.73 27.92
CA LEU A 398 -14.46 9.49 28.48
C LEU A 398 -13.27 9.58 27.52
N LYS A 399 -13.56 9.80 26.23
CA LYS A 399 -12.57 10.32 25.25
C LYS A 399 -12.39 11.84 25.40
N ASN A 400 -13.30 12.51 26.11
CA ASN A 400 -13.15 13.88 26.58
C ASN A 400 -12.94 13.88 28.09
N GLN A 401 -11.77 14.29 28.56
CA GLN A 401 -11.64 14.98 29.85
C GLN A 401 -10.36 15.80 29.87
N HIS A 402 -10.57 17.12 29.92
CA HIS A 402 -9.62 18.21 29.82
C HIS A 402 -8.78 18.45 31.08
N ASP A 403 -8.74 17.54 32.04
CA ASP A 403 -7.98 17.76 33.28
C ASP A 403 -7.57 16.42 33.89
N LEU A 404 -6.53 15.79 33.33
CA LEU A 404 -5.70 14.90 34.14
C LEU A 404 -4.80 15.79 35.00
N PHE A 405 -5.35 16.39 36.05
CA PHE A 405 -4.52 16.95 37.12
C PHE A 405 -3.72 15.81 37.71
N LEU A 406 -2.51 15.63 37.19
CA LEU A 406 -1.49 14.79 37.81
C LEU A 406 -0.91 15.61 38.95
N ASN A 407 -1.01 15.07 40.16
CA ASN A 407 -0.25 15.59 41.28
C ASN A 407 1.24 15.29 41.04
N GLU A 408 2.14 16.04 41.68
CA GLU A 408 3.59 15.81 41.57
C GLU A 408 3.96 14.36 41.92
N GLU A 409 3.35 13.79 42.97
CA GLU A 409 3.54 12.38 43.35
C GLU A 409 3.26 11.40 42.18
N MET A 410 2.22 11.65 41.39
CA MET A 410 1.92 10.78 40.24
C MET A 410 2.95 10.91 39.12
N ARG A 411 3.51 12.10 38.95
CA ARG A 411 4.58 12.36 37.97
C ARG A 411 5.87 11.67 38.40
N ASP A 412 6.17 11.71 39.69
CA ASP A 412 7.35 11.06 40.26
C ASP A 412 7.25 9.54 40.14
N ASN A 413 6.09 8.94 40.47
CA ASN A 413 5.88 7.50 40.33
C ASN A 413 6.06 7.01 38.88
N LEU A 414 5.48 7.74 37.90
CA LEU A 414 5.64 7.43 36.47
C LEU A 414 7.10 7.57 36.01
N SER A 415 7.80 8.58 36.52
CA SER A 415 9.20 8.83 36.19
C SER A 415 10.11 7.75 36.78
N ASN A 416 9.87 7.35 38.03
CA ASN A 416 10.59 6.25 38.69
C ASN A 416 10.37 4.92 37.96
N LEU A 417 9.12 4.60 37.58
CA LEU A 417 8.84 3.41 36.78
C LEU A 417 9.62 3.39 35.46
N PHE A 418 9.69 4.54 34.77
CA PHE A 418 10.47 4.64 33.55
C PHE A 418 11.97 4.44 33.80
N LEU A 419 12.52 5.01 34.87
CA LEU A 419 13.93 4.87 35.21
C LEU A 419 14.27 3.43 35.58
N ASP A 420 13.45 2.77 36.40
CA ASP A 420 13.61 1.37 36.79
C ASP A 420 13.60 0.46 35.55
N ASN A 421 12.66 0.67 34.63
CA ASN A 421 12.62 -0.09 33.37
C ASN A 421 13.81 0.24 32.47
N THR A 422 14.25 1.50 32.45
CA THR A 422 15.39 1.93 31.64
C THR A 422 16.68 1.29 32.13
N GLU A 423 16.89 1.15 33.44
CA GLU A 423 18.03 0.42 34.00
C GLU A 423 18.06 -1.04 33.49
N VAL A 424 16.93 -1.76 33.60
CA VAL A 424 16.81 -3.14 33.09
C VAL A 424 17.04 -3.24 31.58
N ILE A 425 16.56 -2.25 30.82
CA ILE A 425 16.76 -2.20 29.37
C ILE A 425 18.23 -1.96 29.03
N LEU A 426 18.91 -1.05 29.73
CA LEU A 426 20.33 -0.75 29.49
C LEU A 426 21.20 -1.96 29.83
N ASP A 427 20.95 -2.61 30.97
CA ASP A 427 21.69 -3.80 31.41
C ASP A 427 21.61 -4.92 30.37
N ALA A 428 20.42 -5.26 29.92
CA ALA A 428 20.31 -6.34 28.94
C ALA A 428 20.56 -5.89 27.48
N LEU A 429 20.68 -4.59 27.19
CA LEU A 429 21.31 -4.12 25.94
C LEU A 429 22.84 -4.31 25.98
N GLU A 430 23.47 -4.10 27.13
CA GLU A 430 24.91 -4.35 27.34
C GLU A 430 25.25 -5.84 27.14
N ASP A 431 24.41 -6.74 27.68
CA ASP A 431 24.53 -8.19 27.45
C ASP A 431 24.41 -8.59 25.95
N LEU A 432 23.79 -7.75 25.14
CA LEU A 432 23.46 -8.01 23.73
C LEU A 432 24.47 -7.43 22.73
N GLU A 433 25.48 -6.67 23.19
CA GLU A 433 26.51 -6.06 22.33
C GLU A 433 27.30 -7.08 21.48
N GLY A 434 27.36 -8.34 21.92
CA GLY A 434 28.02 -9.43 21.18
C GLY A 434 27.16 -10.10 20.09
N TYR A 435 25.84 -9.87 20.09
CA TYR A 435 24.89 -10.52 19.17
C TYR A 435 24.32 -9.56 18.12
N TYR A 436 24.15 -8.29 18.48
CA TYR A 436 23.65 -7.24 17.58
C TYR A 436 24.76 -6.27 17.16
N ASN A 437 24.49 -5.43 16.16
CA ASN A 437 25.42 -4.39 15.75
C ASN A 437 25.61 -3.36 16.88
N ALA A 438 26.86 -3.11 17.30
CA ALA A 438 27.20 -2.15 18.34
C ALA A 438 26.60 -0.74 18.07
N THR A 439 26.58 -0.29 16.82
CA THR A 439 25.99 1.02 16.48
C THR A 439 24.48 1.06 16.69
N LEU A 440 23.80 -0.08 16.54
CA LEU A 440 22.37 -0.21 16.76
C LEU A 440 22.04 -0.24 18.26
N VAL A 441 22.86 -0.95 19.05
CA VAL A 441 22.73 -0.98 20.51
C VAL A 441 22.97 0.41 21.09
N ASP A 442 24.05 1.07 20.71
CA ASP A 442 24.39 2.45 21.12
C ASP A 442 23.29 3.44 20.70
N PHE A 443 22.73 3.30 19.50
CA PHE A 443 21.59 4.13 19.07
C PHE A 443 20.39 4.03 20.04
N ILE A 444 20.05 2.81 20.47
CA ILE A 444 18.93 2.58 21.39
C ILE A 444 19.26 3.09 22.79
N GLN A 445 20.46 2.82 23.30
CA GLN A 445 20.92 3.31 24.61
C GLN A 445 20.86 4.85 24.66
N ASN A 446 21.36 5.53 23.62
CA ASN A 446 21.32 6.98 23.52
C ASN A 446 19.89 7.54 23.41
N GLU A 447 18.98 6.83 22.76
CA GLU A 447 17.55 7.17 22.75
C GLU A 447 16.98 7.13 24.18
N ARG A 448 17.28 6.08 24.94
CA ARG A 448 16.83 5.93 26.34
C ARG A 448 17.43 6.95 27.29
N LEU A 449 18.72 7.21 27.20
CA LEU A 449 19.39 8.20 28.06
C LEU A 449 18.87 9.62 27.82
N ARG A 450 18.55 9.96 26.58
CA ARG A 450 17.94 11.26 26.24
C ARG A 450 16.53 11.39 26.82
N ASP A 451 15.72 10.33 26.77
CA ASP A 451 14.39 10.33 27.39
C ASP A 451 14.49 10.44 28.92
N ALA A 452 15.49 9.78 29.54
CA ALA A 452 15.77 9.89 30.97
C ALA A 452 16.25 11.30 31.38
N ASP A 453 16.99 12.01 30.52
CA ASP A 453 17.42 13.37 30.83
C ASP A 453 16.25 14.36 30.92
N LEU A 454 15.18 14.11 30.15
CA LEU A 454 13.94 14.91 30.23
C LEU A 454 13.21 14.76 31.56
N ILE A 455 13.41 13.65 32.29
CA ILE A 455 12.86 13.47 33.63
C ILE A 455 13.45 14.50 34.59
N LYS A 456 14.75 14.80 34.50
CA LYS A 456 15.39 15.83 35.34
C LYS A 456 14.76 17.21 35.16
N SER A 457 14.16 17.46 33.99
CA SER A 457 13.47 18.71 33.68
C SER A 457 11.98 18.73 34.07
N GLY A 458 11.43 17.62 34.56
CA GLY A 458 10.02 17.45 34.90
C GLY A 458 9.07 17.35 33.68
N LEU A 459 9.62 17.32 32.46
CA LEU A 459 8.84 17.40 31.21
C LEU A 459 8.47 16.04 30.63
N PHE A 460 9.00 14.95 31.16
CA PHE A 460 8.81 13.60 30.60
C PHE A 460 7.33 13.22 30.50
N VAL A 461 6.59 13.31 31.61
CA VAL A 461 5.17 12.94 31.65
C VAL A 461 4.34 13.91 30.82
N ASP A 462 4.63 15.20 30.87
CA ASP A 462 3.91 16.22 30.11
C ASP A 462 4.12 16.06 28.59
N ARG A 463 5.32 15.66 28.14
CA ARG A 463 5.63 15.29 26.75
C ARG A 463 4.83 14.06 26.30
N ILE A 464 4.72 13.03 27.15
CA ILE A 464 3.91 11.84 26.86
C ILE A 464 2.45 12.23 26.63
N LEU A 465 1.89 13.05 27.54
CA LEU A 465 0.53 13.56 27.43
C LEU A 465 0.33 14.39 26.16
N ALA A 466 1.28 15.27 25.82
CA ALA A 466 1.25 16.05 24.59
C ALA A 466 1.25 15.17 23.32
N ASN A 467 1.99 14.06 23.32
CA ASN A 467 2.00 13.09 22.21
C ASN A 467 0.68 12.30 22.10
N ILE A 468 -0.03 12.08 23.21
CA ILE A 468 -1.31 11.36 23.24
C ILE A 468 -2.44 12.22 22.68
N SER A 469 -2.46 13.50 23.04
CA SER A 469 -3.44 14.48 22.60
C SER A 469 -2.72 15.78 22.23
N PRO A 470 -2.25 15.93 20.99
CA PRO A 470 -1.63 17.18 20.56
C PRO A 470 -2.74 18.23 20.45
N GLU A 471 -3.03 18.94 21.53
CA GLU A 471 -4.02 20.01 21.55
C GLU A 471 -3.52 21.26 20.81
N SER A 472 -2.20 21.38 20.70
CA SER A 472 -1.56 22.60 20.26
C SER A 472 -1.21 22.48 18.76
N THR A 473 -2.17 22.93 17.95
CA THR A 473 -2.01 22.94 16.49
C THR A 473 -0.95 23.98 16.09
N ASP A 474 -0.83 25.07 16.85
CA ASP A 474 0.03 26.21 16.54
C ASP A 474 1.53 25.86 16.59
N GLU A 475 1.98 25.08 17.56
CA GLU A 475 3.36 24.63 17.72
C GLU A 475 3.75 23.64 16.61
N LEU A 476 2.82 22.80 16.19
CA LEU A 476 3.04 21.91 15.06
C LEU A 476 3.13 22.69 13.74
N LEU A 477 2.26 23.70 13.56
CA LEU A 477 2.32 24.63 12.43
C LEU A 477 3.62 25.43 12.43
N TRP A 478 4.12 25.82 13.60
CA TRP A 478 5.44 26.44 13.74
C TRP A 478 6.56 25.53 13.25
N GLY A 479 6.52 24.25 13.63
CA GLY A 479 7.42 23.24 13.08
C GLY A 479 7.38 23.20 11.55
N TYR A 480 6.21 23.14 10.94
CA TYR A 480 6.06 23.15 9.47
C TYR A 480 6.52 24.45 8.81
N TYR A 481 6.35 25.58 9.48
CA TYR A 481 6.91 26.86 9.04
C TYR A 481 8.44 26.81 9.02
N LEU A 482 9.08 26.30 10.08
CA LEU A 482 10.53 26.12 10.13
C LEU A 482 11.03 25.16 9.05
N GLU A 483 10.31 24.07 8.79
CA GLU A 483 10.63 23.14 7.70
C GLU A 483 10.61 23.84 6.34
N ARG A 484 9.56 24.63 6.04
CA ARG A 484 9.49 25.41 4.78
C ARG A 484 10.61 26.45 4.66
N ARG A 485 10.92 27.14 5.75
CA ARG A 485 12.01 28.12 5.80
C ARG A 485 13.34 27.44 5.48
N THR A 486 13.62 26.32 6.12
CA THR A 486 14.85 25.53 5.92
C THR A 486 14.93 25.00 4.49
N ILE A 487 13.84 24.50 3.91
CA ILE A 487 13.78 24.09 2.50
C ILE A 487 14.14 25.27 1.57
N ALA A 488 13.62 26.47 1.85
CA ALA A 488 13.93 27.67 1.07
C ALA A 488 15.40 28.10 1.17
N GLU A 489 16.01 27.96 2.35
CA GLU A 489 17.45 28.20 2.55
C GLU A 489 18.29 27.20 1.74
N PHE A 490 17.95 25.90 1.79
CA PHE A 490 18.65 24.88 1.00
C PHE A 490 18.50 25.07 -0.52
N GLU A 491 17.34 25.54 -0.99
CA GLU A 491 17.12 25.88 -2.39
C GLU A 491 17.98 27.10 -2.80
N LYS A 492 18.02 28.14 -1.94
CA LYS A 492 18.82 29.35 -2.16
C LYS A 492 20.33 29.03 -2.23
N ASP A 493 20.78 28.14 -1.35
CA ASP A 493 22.18 27.68 -1.29
C ASP A 493 22.52 26.65 -2.38
N LYS A 494 21.57 26.31 -3.27
CA LYS A 494 21.72 25.32 -4.34
C LYS A 494 22.10 23.92 -3.84
N ARG A 495 21.72 23.57 -2.62
CA ARG A 495 21.91 22.23 -2.04
C ARG A 495 20.85 21.24 -2.52
N ILE A 496 19.66 21.73 -2.88
CA ILE A 496 18.56 20.96 -3.47
C ILE A 496 18.11 21.59 -4.79
N THR A 497 17.56 20.77 -5.69
CA THR A 497 16.99 21.27 -6.94
C THR A 497 15.63 21.94 -6.70
N PRO A 498 15.20 22.87 -7.58
CA PRO A 498 13.86 23.47 -7.47
C PRO A 498 12.72 22.44 -7.52
N HIS A 499 12.93 21.34 -8.25
CA HIS A 499 11.94 20.26 -8.33
C HIS A 499 11.82 19.49 -7.00
N GLU A 500 12.94 19.17 -6.36
CA GLU A 500 12.95 18.53 -5.04
C GLU A 500 12.38 19.47 -3.97
N ALA A 501 12.75 20.74 -3.99
CA ALA A 501 12.21 21.75 -3.08
C ALA A 501 10.68 21.88 -3.23
N GLN A 502 10.17 21.88 -4.47
CA GLN A 502 8.74 21.88 -4.73
C GLN A 502 8.04 20.65 -4.16
N LYS A 503 8.61 19.46 -4.36
CA LYS A 503 8.06 18.21 -3.82
C LYS A 503 8.02 18.23 -2.29
N MET A 504 9.10 18.66 -1.63
CA MET A 504 9.15 18.76 -0.17
C MET A 504 8.14 19.79 0.36
N ARG A 505 7.99 20.95 -0.29
CA ARG A 505 6.95 21.94 0.07
C ARG A 505 5.54 21.39 -0.08
N GLN A 506 5.29 20.56 -1.09
CA GLN A 506 3.99 19.88 -1.25
C GLN A 506 3.74 18.89 -0.11
N GLU A 507 4.76 18.11 0.30
CA GLU A 507 4.68 17.22 1.46
C GLU A 507 4.30 18.01 2.73
N VAL A 508 4.96 19.15 2.99
CA VAL A 508 4.64 20.01 4.15
C VAL A 508 3.22 20.58 4.08
N ASN A 509 2.76 21.01 2.90
CA ASN A 509 1.42 21.55 2.73
C ASN A 509 0.34 20.48 2.98
N GLU A 510 0.56 19.23 2.58
CA GLU A 510 -0.38 18.14 2.90
C GLU A 510 -0.42 17.85 4.40
N LEU A 511 0.74 17.88 5.09
CA LEU A 511 0.82 17.70 6.54
C LEU A 511 0.10 18.84 7.29
N GLU A 512 0.31 20.08 6.89
CA GLU A 512 -0.36 21.26 7.45
C GLU A 512 -1.88 21.19 7.26
N LEU A 513 -2.35 20.88 6.04
CA LEU A 513 -3.77 20.71 5.76
C LEU A 513 -4.41 19.61 6.60
N PHE A 514 -3.71 18.48 6.78
CA PHE A 514 -4.17 17.40 7.63
C PHE A 514 -4.30 17.83 9.10
N SER A 515 -3.28 18.50 9.64
CA SER A 515 -3.27 19.01 11.01
C SER A 515 -4.37 20.03 11.26
N LEU A 516 -4.59 20.97 10.33
CA LEU A 516 -5.68 21.96 10.41
C LEU A 516 -7.07 21.31 10.37
N ARG A 517 -7.25 20.31 9.50
CA ARG A 517 -8.51 19.57 9.42
C ARG A 517 -8.80 18.82 10.71
N ASP A 518 -7.83 18.09 11.25
CA ASP A 518 -8.00 17.36 12.52
C ASP A 518 -8.32 18.33 13.67
N ALA A 519 -7.65 19.48 13.72
CA ALA A 519 -7.98 20.54 14.66
C ALA A 519 -9.44 21.01 14.52
N SER A 520 -9.90 21.29 13.29
CA SER A 520 -11.27 21.71 13.04
C SER A 520 -12.33 20.65 13.43
N GLU A 521 -12.06 19.37 13.16
CA GLU A 521 -12.95 18.26 13.53
C GLU A 521 -13.02 18.08 15.05
N ARG A 522 -11.91 18.33 15.76
CA ARG A 522 -11.89 18.33 17.24
C ARG A 522 -12.68 19.49 17.80
N THR A 523 -12.54 20.70 17.26
CA THR A 523 -13.32 21.88 17.69
C THR A 523 -14.81 21.66 17.46
N ALA A 524 -15.21 21.16 16.28
CA ALA A 524 -16.60 20.83 15.99
C ALA A 524 -17.18 19.77 16.95
N ARG A 525 -16.38 18.78 17.34
CA ARG A 525 -16.78 17.80 18.38
C ARG A 525 -16.89 18.41 19.77
N ARG A 526 -16.06 19.39 20.11
CA ARG A 526 -16.13 20.12 21.38
C ARG A 526 -17.40 20.98 21.45
N GLU A 527 -17.80 21.62 20.35
CA GLU A 527 -19.03 22.41 20.29
C GLU A 527 -20.31 21.57 20.28
N ALA A 528 -20.23 20.31 19.84
CA ALA A 528 -21.36 19.38 19.79
C ALA A 528 -21.63 18.63 21.12
N LEU A 529 -20.71 18.73 22.09
CA LEU A 529 -20.78 18.11 23.42
C LEU A 529 -21.09 19.18 24.48
#